data_AF-A0A0F3GVZ6-F1
#
_entry.id   AF-A0A0F3GVZ6-F1
#
_cell.length_a   1.000
_cell.length_b   1.000
_cell.length_c   1.000
_cell.angle_alpha   90.00
_cell.angle_beta   90.00
_cell.angle_gamma   90.00
#
_symmetry.space_group_name_H-M   'P 1'
#
loop_
_entity.id
_entity.type
_entity.pdbx_description
1 polymer ?
#
loop_
_entity_poly.entity_id
_entity_poly.type
_entity_poly.pdbx_seq_one_letter_code
_entity_poly.pdbx_strand_id
1 'polypeptide(L)'
;VKETSPETIVLMITAFGTTEDAIEAMKLGAYDYINKPFKIDEIRLIVKNALEKRLLKREVKNLRQQILSTYRLENIIGKSKPMLELLMSVPKIL
;
A
#
# COMPACT_ATOMS: atom_id res chain seq x y z
N VAL A 1 -8.66 -12.94 1.08
CA VAL A 1 -8.83 -11.46 1.18
C VAL A 1 -7.57 -10.72 0.75
N LYS A 2 -6.41 -10.98 1.36
CA LYS A 2 -5.17 -10.25 1.04
C LYS A 2 -4.65 -10.46 -0.39
N GLU A 3 -4.86 -11.63 -0.97
CA GLU A 3 -4.54 -11.90 -2.38
C GLU A 3 -5.35 -11.03 -3.34
N THR A 4 -6.67 -10.93 -3.13
CA THR A 4 -7.59 -10.17 -3.98
C THR A 4 -7.57 -8.66 -3.67
N SER A 5 -7.34 -8.30 -2.42
CA SER A 5 -7.38 -6.90 -1.94
C SER A 5 -6.31 -6.66 -0.88
N PRO A 6 -5.04 -6.47 -1.29
CA PRO A 6 -3.90 -6.33 -0.38
C PRO A 6 -4.02 -5.14 0.58
N GLU A 7 -4.71 -4.08 0.15
CA GLU A 7 -4.92 -2.83 0.90
C GLU A 7 -6.07 -2.91 1.92
N THR A 8 -6.74 -4.05 2.04
CA THR A 8 -7.75 -4.28 3.08
C THR A 8 -7.06 -4.52 4.42
N ILE A 9 -7.46 -3.80 5.46
CA ILE A 9 -6.94 -3.97 6.82
C ILE A 9 -7.63 -5.17 7.46
N VAL A 10 -6.86 -6.06 8.07
CA VAL A 10 -7.38 -7.27 8.72
C VAL A 10 -6.91 -7.27 10.17
N LEU A 11 -7.81 -7.41 11.13
CA LEU A 11 -7.50 -7.58 12.54
C LEU A 11 -7.89 -9.01 12.92
N MET A 12 -6.94 -9.78 13.48
CA MET A 12 -7.23 -11.11 14.00
C MET A 12 -7.63 -10.99 15.46
N ILE A 13 -8.74 -11.61 15.85
CA ILE A 13 -9.25 -11.56 17.22
C ILE A 13 -9.50 -12.98 17.71
N THR A 14 -8.89 -13.39 18.81
CA THR A 14 -9.13 -14.73 19.41
C THR A 14 -9.13 -14.69 20.94
N ALA A 15 -9.74 -15.69 21.57
CA ALA A 15 -9.69 -15.90 23.02
C ALA A 15 -8.59 -16.89 23.44
N PHE A 16 -8.16 -17.75 22.52
CA PHE A 16 -7.14 -18.77 22.73
C PHE A 16 -6.26 -18.83 21.50
N GLY A 17 -5.21 -18.03 21.47
CA GLY A 17 -4.18 -18.27 20.49
C GLY A 17 -2.83 -17.90 21.04
N THR A 18 -1.81 -18.54 20.47
CA THR A 18 -0.45 -18.48 20.98
C THR A 18 0.32 -17.35 20.31
N THR A 19 1.54 -17.14 20.79
CA THR A 19 2.48 -16.21 20.14
C THR A 19 2.78 -16.66 18.71
N GLU A 20 2.83 -17.97 18.45
CA GLU A 20 3.03 -18.53 17.12
C GLU A 20 1.87 -18.18 16.19
N ASP A 21 0.62 -18.31 16.65
CA ASP A 21 -0.57 -17.95 15.87
C ASP A 21 -0.56 -16.46 15.49
N ALA A 22 -0.16 -15.60 16.44
CA ALA A 22 -0.02 -14.17 16.19
C ALA A 22 1.04 -13.89 15.11
N ILE A 23 2.20 -14.55 15.18
CA ILE A 23 3.27 -14.41 14.18
C ILE A 23 2.79 -14.87 12.80
N GLU A 24 2.07 -16.00 12.72
CA GLU A 24 1.54 -16.51 11.46
C GLU A 24 0.50 -15.56 10.86
N ALA A 25 -0.41 -15.03 11.67
CA ALA A 25 -1.39 -14.03 11.23
C ALA A 25 -0.72 -12.82 10.59
N MET A 26 0.33 -12.30 11.24
CA MET A 26 1.09 -11.16 10.75
C MET A 26 1.80 -11.48 9.43
N LYS A 27 2.38 -12.69 9.28
CA LYS A 27 2.97 -13.16 8.02
C LYS A 27 1.93 -13.25 6.88
N LEU A 28 0.71 -13.66 7.19
CA LEU A 28 -0.41 -13.71 6.25
C LEU A 28 -1.02 -12.32 5.95
N GLY A 29 -0.49 -11.27 6.57
CA GLY A 29 -0.85 -9.88 6.31
C GLY A 29 -1.91 -9.31 7.25
N ALA A 30 -2.18 -9.94 8.39
CA ALA A 30 -2.91 -9.27 9.47
C ALA A 30 -2.20 -7.96 9.83
N TYR A 31 -3.01 -6.93 10.11
CA TYR A 31 -2.52 -5.65 10.60
C TYR A 31 -2.20 -5.73 12.08
N ASP A 32 -3.02 -6.45 12.84
CA ASP A 32 -2.84 -6.67 14.27
C ASP A 32 -3.51 -7.97 14.70
N TYR A 33 -3.08 -8.48 15.85
CA TYR A 33 -3.59 -9.67 16.51
C TYR A 33 -4.00 -9.32 17.93
N ILE A 34 -5.27 -9.58 18.27
CA ILE A 34 -5.90 -9.07 19.48
C ILE A 34 -6.45 -10.24 20.29
N ASN A 35 -6.00 -10.35 21.53
CA ASN A 35 -6.52 -11.33 22.47
C ASN A 35 -7.78 -10.81 23.17
N LYS A 36 -8.76 -11.69 23.34
CA LYS A 36 -9.91 -11.50 24.22
C LYS A 36 -9.53 -11.89 25.66
N PRO A 37 -10.05 -11.18 26.68
CA PRO A 37 -10.91 -10.00 26.57
C PRO A 37 -10.11 -8.72 26.25
N PHE A 38 -10.69 -7.83 25.46
CA PHE A 38 -10.12 -6.52 25.11
C PHE A 38 -11.07 -5.38 25.52
N LYS A 39 -10.53 -4.16 25.65
CA LYS A 39 -11.35 -2.97 25.87
C LYS A 39 -11.80 -2.39 24.54
N ILE A 40 -13.05 -1.92 24.45
CA ILE A 40 -13.60 -1.35 23.22
C ILE A 40 -12.78 -0.12 22.77
N ASP A 41 -12.30 0.69 23.71
CA ASP A 41 -11.52 1.89 23.38
C ASP A 41 -10.14 1.56 22.80
N GLU A 42 -9.57 0.42 23.18
CA GLU A 42 -8.34 -0.10 22.59
C GLU A 42 -8.55 -0.50 21.12
N ILE A 43 -9.65 -1.22 20.83
CA ILE A 43 -10.04 -1.54 19.44
C ILE A 43 -10.26 -0.28 18.63
N ARG A 44 -10.95 0.72 19.20
CA ARG A 44 -11.20 2.00 18.51
C ARG A 44 -9.90 2.69 18.13
N LEU A 45 -8.92 2.70 19.03
CA LEU A 45 -7.62 3.29 18.76
C LEU A 45 -6.87 2.53 17.65
N ILE A 46 -6.85 1.20 17.72
CA ILE A 46 -6.21 0.34 16.70
C ILE A 46 -6.84 0.59 15.33
N VAL A 47 -8.17 0.56 15.25
CA VAL A 47 -8.90 0.78 13.99
C VAL A 47 -8.65 2.18 13.44
N LYS A 48 -8.67 3.21 14.28
CA LYS A 48 -8.38 4.59 13.88
C LYS A 48 -6.98 4.69 13.25
N ASN A 49 -5.97 4.20 13.95
CA ASN A 49 -4.58 4.25 13.49
C ASN A 49 -4.40 3.45 12.18
N ALA A 50 -5.05 2.30 12.07
CA ALA A 50 -4.97 1.47 10.88
C ALA A 50 -5.57 2.20 9.66
N LEU A 51 -6.74 2.82 9.81
CA LEU A 51 -7.40 3.57 8.74
C LEU A 51 -6.58 4.79 8.32
N GLU A 52 -6.02 5.53 9.27
CA GLU A 52 -5.16 6.68 9.00
C GLU A 52 -3.91 6.26 8.21
N LYS A 53 -3.24 5.19 8.62
CA LYS A 53 -2.09 4.63 7.88
C LYS A 53 -2.45 4.22 6.45
N ARG A 54 -3.64 3.64 6.25
CA ARG A 54 -4.13 3.27 4.92
C ARG A 54 -4.39 4.51 4.04
N LEU A 55 -4.97 5.57 4.60
CA LEU A 55 -5.19 6.83 3.88
C LEU A 55 -3.86 7.44 3.42
N LEU A 56 -2.90 7.57 4.34
CA LEU A 56 -1.56 8.10 4.03
C LEU A 56 -0.86 7.27 2.95
N LYS A 57 -0.91 5.94 3.05
CA LYS A 57 -0.29 5.05 2.05
C LYS A 57 -0.93 5.22 0.66
N ARG A 58 -2.25 5.41 0.60
CA ARG A 58 -2.96 5.70 -0.65
C ARG A 58 -2.56 7.04 -1.23
N GLU A 59 -2.46 8.07 -0.41
CA GLU A 59 -2.05 9.40 -0.85
C GLU A 59 -0.62 9.39 -1.42
N VAL A 60 0.32 8.77 -0.72
CA VAL A 60 1.70 8.59 -1.23
C VAL A 60 1.71 7.84 -2.56
N LYS A 61 0.89 6.78 -2.70
CA LYS A 61 0.77 6.05 -3.97
C LYS A 61 0.25 6.94 -5.09
N ASN A 62 -0.80 7.71 -4.82
CA ASN A 62 -1.41 8.62 -5.80
C ASN A 62 -0.43 9.72 -6.23
N LEU A 63 0.27 10.35 -5.28
CA LEU A 63 1.27 11.38 -5.56
C LEU A 63 2.42 10.83 -6.42
N ARG A 64 2.92 9.63 -6.09
CA ARG A 64 3.95 8.96 -6.91
C ARG A 64 3.44 8.66 -8.32
N GLN A 65 2.20 8.22 -8.46
CA GLN A 65 1.59 7.97 -9.77
C GLN A 65 1.43 9.26 -10.58
N GLN A 66 1.07 10.38 -9.94
CA GLN A 66 1.00 11.69 -10.60
C GLN A 66 2.36 12.12 -11.13
N ILE A 67 3.41 12.03 -10.32
CA ILE A 67 4.80 12.32 -10.75
C ILE A 67 5.17 11.47 -11.98
N LEU A 68 5.00 10.16 -11.88
CA LEU A 68 5.30 9.25 -12.99
C LEU A 68 4.46 9.55 -14.24
N SER A 69 3.22 10.01 -14.07
CA SER A 69 2.37 10.43 -15.20
C SER A 69 2.87 11.70 -15.87
N THR A 70 3.34 12.69 -15.10
CA THR A 70 3.87 13.95 -15.61
C THR A 70 5.15 13.74 -16.42
N TYR A 71 6.03 12.86 -15.95
CA TYR A 71 7.31 12.54 -16.63
C TYR A 71 7.22 11.45 -17.70
N ARG A 72 6.01 11.12 -18.18
CA ARG A 72 5.87 10.21 -19.34
C ARG A 72 6.42 10.89 -20.59
N LEU A 73 7.19 10.11 -21.35
CA LEU A 73 7.66 10.47 -22.70
C LEU A 73 6.51 10.91 -23.62
N GLU A 74 5.31 10.37 -23.39
CA GLU A 74 4.05 10.71 -24.08
C GLU A 74 3.61 12.17 -23.89
N ASN A 75 4.04 12.83 -22.81
CA ASN A 75 3.72 14.24 -22.52
C ASN A 75 4.78 15.22 -23.04
N ILE A 76 5.88 14.73 -23.63
CA ILE A 76 6.92 15.58 -24.22
C ILE A 76 6.43 16.04 -25.59
N ILE A 77 6.11 17.33 -25.72
CA ILE A 77 5.78 17.93 -27.01
C ILE A 77 7.08 18.26 -27.75
N GLY A 78 7.45 17.41 -28.71
CA GLY A 78 8.59 17.64 -29.59
C GLY A 78 8.36 17.00 -30.95
N LYS A 79 8.19 17.81 -32.00
CA LYS A 79 7.98 17.34 -33.39
C LYS A 79 9.27 17.36 -34.24
N SER A 80 10.40 17.79 -33.67
CA SER A 80 11.66 17.89 -34.41
C SER A 80 12.34 16.53 -34.53
N LYS A 81 13.01 16.30 -35.68
CA LYS A 81 13.73 15.05 -35.95
C LYS A 81 14.75 14.67 -34.86
N PRO A 82 15.59 15.60 -34.33
CA PRO A 82 16.54 15.27 -33.27
C PRO A 82 15.87 14.85 -31.95
N MET A 83 14.69 15.40 -31.65
CA MET A 83 13.95 15.06 -30.43
C MET A 83 13.36 13.65 -30.50
N LEU A 84 12.87 13.25 -31.67
CA LEU A 84 12.35 11.89 -31.90
C LEU A 84 13.46 10.84 -31.82
N GLU A 85 14.63 11.13 -32.38
CA GLU A 85 15.81 10.25 -32.31
C GLU A 85 16.29 10.07 -30.86
N LEU A 86 16.31 11.16 -30.06
CA LEU A 86 16.63 11.11 -28.64
C LEU A 86 15.65 10.20 -27.88
N LEU A 87 14.34 10.39 -28.08
CA LEU A 87 13.26 9.60 -27.46
C LEU A 87 13.40 8.09 -27.72
N MET A 88 13.81 7.69 -28.93
CA MET A 88 14.03 6.29 -29.29
C MET A 88 15.29 5.70 -28.64
N SER A 89 16.25 6.54 -28.26
CA SER A 89 17.53 6.12 -27.67
C SER A 89 17.48 5.94 -26.14
N VAL A 90 16.44 6.42 -25.47
CA VAL A 90 16.31 6.29 -24.01
C VAL A 90 15.93 4.85 -23.63
N PRO A 91 16.76 4.12 -22.87
CA PRO A 91 16.41 2.79 -22.41
C PRO A 91 15.22 2.86 -21.45
N LYS A 92 14.20 2.03 -21.69
CA LYS A 92 13.10 1.82 -20.74
C LYS A 92 13.67 1.05 -19.55
N ILE A 93 14.10 1.76 -18.50
CA ILE A 93 14.45 1.14 -17.22
C ILE A 93 13.13 0.78 -16.54
N LEU A 94 12.80 -0.52 -16.56
CA LEU A 94 11.70 -1.13 -15.81
C LEU A 94 12.10 -1.30 -14.33
#